data_AF-A0A950ABF7-F1
#
_entry.id   AF-A0A950ABF7-F1
#
_cell.length_a   1.000
_cell.length_b   1.000
_cell.length_c   1.000
_cell.angle_alpha   90.00
_cell.angle_beta   90.00
_cell.angle_gamma   90.00
#
_symmetry.space_group_name_H-M   'P 1'
#
loop_
_entity.id
_entity.type
_entity.pdbx_description
1 polymer ?
#
loop_
_entity_poly.entity_id
_entity_poly.type
_entity_poly.pdbx_seq_one_letter_code
_entity_poly.pdbx_strand_id
1 'polypeptide(L)'
;MFAPSDHARILAALRGAGLPLYWSPPGRGRRPLAKRDEDRVLQTLRRDKKRSGGSVQFVLPERIGEVRYAVAIDVQLVRDAVRQCAKPPQVEETME
;
A
#
# COMPACT_ATOMS: atom_id res chain seq x y z
N MET A 1 1.54 -15.54 -7.85
CA MET A 1 2.15 -14.77 -6.73
C MET A 1 2.72 -13.52 -7.37
N PHE A 2 2.43 -12.34 -6.83
CA PHE A 2 2.91 -11.10 -7.42
C PHE A 2 4.44 -11.03 -7.31
N ALA A 3 5.13 -10.91 -8.44
CA ALA A 3 6.58 -11.03 -8.50
C ALA A 3 7.29 -9.74 -8.03
N PRO A 4 8.46 -9.83 -7.38
CA PRO A 4 9.27 -8.66 -7.04
C PRO A 4 9.60 -7.78 -8.26
N SER A 5 9.85 -8.40 -9.41
CA SER A 5 10.10 -7.69 -10.67
C SER A 5 8.89 -6.88 -11.14
N ASP A 6 7.67 -7.41 -11.01
CA ASP A 6 6.45 -6.65 -11.33
C ASP A 6 6.22 -5.49 -10.35
N HIS A 7 6.53 -5.69 -9.07
CA HIS A 7 6.49 -4.60 -8.09
C HIS A 7 7.47 -3.48 -8.46
N ALA A 8 8.71 -3.83 -8.81
CA ALA A 8 9.72 -2.86 -9.24
C ALA A 8 9.29 -2.11 -10.51
N ARG A 9 8.71 -2.81 -11.50
CA ARG A 9 8.18 -2.22 -12.74
C ARG A 9 7.07 -1.20 -12.46
N ILE A 10 6.14 -1.52 -11.56
CA ILE A 10 5.09 -0.57 -11.16
C ILE A 10 5.71 0.67 -10.49
N LEU A 11 6.63 0.47 -9.55
CA LEU A 11 7.30 1.59 -8.87
C LEU A 11 8.08 2.47 -9.85
N ALA A 12 8.76 1.86 -10.82
CA ALA A 12 9.49 2.58 -11.87
C ALA A 12 8.54 3.41 -12.75
N ALA A 13 7.40 2.84 -13.16
CA ALA A 13 6.39 3.55 -13.94
C ALA A 13 5.78 4.73 -13.16
N LEU A 14 5.42 4.53 -11.90
CA LEU A 14 4.91 5.59 -11.02
C LEU A 14 5.95 6.71 -10.83
N ARG A 15 7.23 6.35 -10.65
CA ARG A 15 8.34 7.31 -10.56
C ARG A 15 8.50 8.11 -11.85
N GLY A 16 8.49 7.43 -13.00
CA GLY A 16 8.60 8.07 -14.31
C GLY A 16 7.45 9.03 -14.60
N ALA A 17 6.27 8.76 -14.04
CA ALA A 17 5.11 9.65 -14.10
C ALA A 17 5.14 10.81 -13.07
N GLY A 18 6.20 10.91 -12.25
CA GLY A 18 6.31 11.93 -11.21
C GLY A 18 5.36 11.74 -10.02
N LEU A 19 4.82 10.53 -9.83
CA LEU A 19 3.87 10.24 -8.76
C LEU A 19 4.59 9.92 -7.43
N PRO A 20 3.98 10.28 -6.28
CA PRO A 20 4.54 9.96 -4.98
C PRO A 20 4.52 8.44 -4.74
N LEU A 21 5.67 7.89 -4.38
CA LEU A 21 5.83 6.45 -4.11
C LEU A 21 5.68 6.08 -2.64
N TYR A 22 5.61 7.08 -1.78
CA TYR A 22 5.41 6.91 -0.35
C TYR A 22 4.48 8.01 0.14
N TRP A 23 3.76 7.70 1.19
CA TRP A 23 2.80 8.60 1.80
C TRP A 23 3.44 9.34 2.97
N SER A 24 3.06 10.61 3.12
CA SER A 24 3.34 11.41 4.31
C SER A 24 2.04 12.05 4.79
N PRO A 25 1.67 11.93 6.07
CA PRO A 25 0.44 12.53 6.57
C PRO A 25 0.44 14.06 6.38
N PRO A 26 -0.68 14.67 5.95
CA PRO A 26 -0.77 16.12 5.80
C PRO A 26 -0.49 16.82 7.14
N GLY A 27 0.29 17.90 7.09
CA GLY A 27 0.67 18.69 8.26
C GLY A 27 1.83 18.11 9.10
N ARG A 28 2.42 16.96 8.72
CA ARG A 28 3.59 16.39 9.44
C ARG A 28 4.95 16.67 8.83
N GLY A 29 5.03 17.12 7.58
CA GLY A 29 6.30 17.20 6.86
C GLY A 29 7.01 15.83 6.84
N ARG A 30 8.31 15.80 7.16
CA ARG A 30 9.15 14.57 7.17
C ARG A 30 9.13 13.80 8.50
N ARG A 31 8.16 14.04 9.39
CA ARG A 31 8.12 13.35 10.69
C ARG A 31 7.74 11.87 10.52
N PRO A 32 8.29 10.96 11.36
CA PRO A 32 7.89 9.56 11.36
C PRO A 32 6.38 9.38 11.56
N LEU A 33 5.84 8.31 10.96
CA LEU A 33 4.45 7.93 11.15
C LEU A 33 4.19 7.61 12.63
N ALA A 34 3.17 8.19 13.25
CA ALA A 34 2.76 7.77 14.59
C ALA A 34 1.63 6.75 14.52
N LYS A 35 1.49 5.98 15.60
CA LYS A 35 0.39 5.03 15.81
C LYS A 35 -1.00 5.64 15.54
N ARG A 36 -1.22 6.90 15.93
CA ARG A 36 -2.50 7.61 15.70
C ARG A 36 -2.82 7.80 14.21
N ASP A 37 -1.81 7.90 13.35
CA ASP A 37 -2.01 8.01 11.90
C ASP A 37 -2.38 6.65 11.30
N GLU A 38 -1.71 5.57 11.73
CA GLU A 38 -2.08 4.19 11.36
C GLU A 38 -3.54 3.91 11.73
N ASP A 39 -3.93 4.25 12.97
CA ASP A 39 -5.29 4.01 13.47
C ASP A 39 -6.33 4.81 12.69
N ARG A 40 -6.00 6.03 12.23
CA ARG A 40 -6.88 6.83 11.35
C ARG A 40 -7.07 6.16 10.00
N VAL A 41 -6.00 5.65 9.37
CA VAL A 41 -6.09 4.91 8.10
C VAL A 41 -6.99 3.69 8.28
N LEU A 42 -6.77 2.89 9.32
CA LEU A 42 -7.58 1.70 9.62
C LEU A 42 -9.04 2.06 9.91
N GLN A 43 -9.30 3.16 10.61
CA GLN A 43 -10.65 3.64 10.88
C GLN A 43 -11.35 4.10 9.59
N THR A 44 -10.64 4.76 8.68
CA THR A 44 -11.18 5.13 7.36
C THR A 44 -11.46 3.90 6.52
N LEU A 45 -10.58 2.89 6.52
CA LEU A 45 -10.81 1.62 5.82
C LEU A 45 -12.06 0.89 6.35
N ARG A 46 -12.37 1.01 7.65
CA ARG A 46 -13.64 0.49 8.21
C ARG A 46 -14.88 1.22 7.69
N ARG A 47 -14.75 2.43 7.16
CA ARG A 47 -15.86 3.18 6.56
C ARG A 47 -15.97 2.97 5.05
N ASP A 48 -15.00 2.28 4.44
CA ASP A 48 -15.01 1.99 3.01
C ASP A 48 -16.20 1.06 2.66
N LYS A 49 -16.83 1.33 1.50
CA LYS A 49 -18.04 0.64 1.05
C LYS A 49 -17.78 -0.82 0.62
N LYS A 50 -16.52 -1.26 0.49
CA LYS A 50 -16.14 -2.65 0.17
C LYS A 50 -16.08 -3.55 1.41
N ARG A 51 -17.10 -3.46 2.27
CA ARG A 51 -17.28 -4.38 3.41
C ARG A 51 -18.38 -5.37 3.07
N SER A 52 -18.02 -6.64 2.99
CA SER A 52 -18.95 -7.77 3.03
C SER A 52 -18.63 -8.58 4.30
N GLY A 53 -19.64 -8.86 5.14
CA GLY A 53 -19.45 -9.69 6.33
C GLY A 53 -18.52 -9.12 7.42
N GLY A 54 -18.31 -7.80 7.48
CA GLY A 54 -17.56 -7.14 8.55
C GLY A 54 -16.04 -7.04 8.35
N SER A 55 -15.47 -7.69 7.34
CA SER A 55 -14.05 -7.60 6.97
C SER A 55 -13.79 -6.53 5.89
N VAL A 56 -12.60 -5.92 5.90
CA VAL A 56 -12.16 -5.01 4.84
C VAL A 56 -11.64 -5.85 3.69
N GLN A 57 -12.19 -5.65 2.49
CA GLN A 57 -11.78 -6.38 1.30
C GLN A 57 -10.87 -5.55 0.42
N PHE A 58 -9.78 -6.16 -0.05
CA PHE A 58 -8.80 -5.55 -0.92
C PHE A 58 -8.85 -6.12 -2.33
N VAL A 59 -8.36 -5.30 -3.26
CA VAL A 59 -7.97 -5.75 -4.59
C VAL A 59 -6.47 -5.97 -4.55
N LEU A 60 -6.01 -7.19 -4.84
CA LEU A 60 -4.59 -7.53 -4.86
C LEU A 60 -4.13 -7.85 -6.28
N PRO A 61 -3.02 -7.28 -6.76
CA PRO A 61 -2.46 -7.66 -8.04
C PRO A 61 -1.93 -9.10 -8.00
N GLU A 62 -2.17 -9.87 -9.06
CA GLU A 62 -1.58 -11.21 -9.23
C GLU A 62 -0.38 -11.17 -10.18
N ARG A 63 -0.51 -10.38 -11.25
CA ARG A 63 0.50 -9.97 -12.23
C ARG A 63 0.07 -8.64 -12.85
N ILE A 64 0.94 -7.96 -13.58
CA ILE A 64 0.55 -6.73 -14.29
C ILE A 64 -0.61 -7.02 -15.25
N GLY A 65 -1.71 -6.28 -15.11
CA GLY A 65 -2.94 -6.45 -15.89
C GLY A 65 -3.97 -7.42 -15.30
N GLU A 66 -3.67 -8.09 -14.18
CA GLU A 66 -4.59 -9.04 -13.53
C GLU A 66 -4.66 -8.81 -12.01
N VAL A 67 -5.87 -8.88 -11.47
CA VAL A 67 -6.12 -8.65 -10.04
C VAL A 67 -7.10 -9.67 -9.47
N ARG A 68 -6.93 -9.96 -8.18
CA ARG A 68 -7.89 -10.70 -7.36
C ARG A 68 -8.75 -9.73 -6.55
N TYR A 69 -10.06 -9.90 -6.61
CA TYR A 69 -11.03 -9.09 -5.88
C TYR A 69 -11.46 -9.75 -4.55
N ALA A 70 -12.10 -8.95 -3.70
CA ALA A 70 -12.76 -9.40 -2.48
C ALA A 70 -11.83 -10.14 -1.49
N VAL A 71 -10.53 -9.83 -1.48
CA VAL A 71 -9.57 -10.51 -0.61
C VAL A 71 -9.65 -9.95 0.80
N ALA A 72 -10.07 -10.80 1.74
CA ALA A 72 -10.01 -10.47 3.16
C ALA A 72 -8.56 -10.55 3.65
N ILE A 73 -8.08 -9.47 4.27
CA ILE A 73 -6.72 -9.37 4.78
C ILE A 73 -6.75 -9.07 6.27
N ASP A 74 -5.85 -9.71 7.01
CA ASP A 74 -5.68 -9.49 8.44
C ASP A 74 -5.28 -8.02 8.72
N VAL A 75 -5.87 -7.45 9.77
CA VAL A 75 -5.69 -6.04 10.12
C VAL A 75 -4.24 -5.70 10.47
N GLN A 76 -3.49 -6.65 11.03
CA GLN A 76 -2.08 -6.46 11.37
C GLN A 76 -1.25 -6.38 10.09
N LEU A 77 -1.52 -7.21 9.09
CA LEU A 77 -0.85 -7.11 7.79
C LEU A 77 -1.13 -5.77 7.10
N VAL A 78 -2.37 -5.27 7.18
CA VAL A 78 -2.70 -3.91 6.68
C VAL A 78 -1.90 -2.84 7.42
N ARG A 79 -1.77 -2.95 8.74
CA ARG A 79 -0.99 -2.00 9.54
C ARG A 79 0.47 -1.98 9.13
N ASP A 80 1.06 -3.14 8.89
CA ASP A 80 2.46 -3.25 8.47
C ASP A 80 2.67 -2.70 7.05
N ALA A 81 1.72 -2.93 6.14
CA ALA A 81 1.73 -2.32 4.81
C ALA A 81 1.66 -0.78 4.88
N VAL A 82 0.79 -0.21 5.74
CA VAL A 82 0.71 1.25 5.94
C VAL A 82 2.04 1.83 6.44
N ARG A 83 2.73 1.14 7.35
CA ARG A 83 4.06 1.55 7.82
C ARG A 83 5.11 1.48 6.72
N GLN A 84 5.04 0.48 5.85
CA GLN A 84 5.94 0.36 4.71
C GLN A 84 5.71 1.47 3.68
N CYS A 85 4.45 1.78 3.37
CA CYS A 85 4.09 2.88 2.47
C CYS A 85 4.47 4.27 3.00
N ALA A 86 4.76 4.42 4.30
CA ALA A 86 5.26 5.67 4.87
C ALA A 86 6.77 5.88 4.69
N LYS A 87 7.47 4.94 4.04
CA LYS A 87 8.90 4.99 3.79
C LYS A 87 9.15 4.95 2.27
N PRO A 88 10.24 5.58 1.77
CA PRO A 88 10.64 5.41 0.39
C PRO A 88 10.80 3.91 0.08
N PRO A 89 10.28 3.42 -1.06
CA PRO A 89 10.44 2.03 -1.43
C PRO A 89 11.93 1.73 -1.64
N GLN A 90 12.40 0.63 -1.06
CA GLN A 90 13.70 0.07 -1.39
C GLN A 90 13.55 -0.62 -2.73
N VAL A 91 13.88 0.08 -3.81
CA VAL A 91 13.98 -0.53 -5.12
C VAL A 91 15.33 -1.24 -5.13
N GLU A 92 15.32 -2.57 -5.05
CA GLU A 92 16.51 -3.34 -5.42
C GLU A 92 16.75 -3.03 -6.89
N GLU A 93 17.83 -2.30 -7.17
CA GLU A 93 18.33 -2.11 -8.53
C GLU A 93 18.71 -3.50 -9.04
N THR A 94 17.78 -4.15 -9.74
CA THR A 94 18.12 -5.28 -10.58
C THR A 94 18.92 -4.67 -11.74
N MET A 95 20.23 -4.56 -11.54
CA MET A 95 21.20 -4.33 -12.60
C MET A 95 21.10 -5.53 -13.55
N GLU A 96 20.47 -5.30 -14.70
CA GLU A 96 20.72 -6.08 -15.92
C GLU A 96 22.00 -5.58 -16.60
#